data_AF-A0A6J4LAQ2-F1
#
_entry.id   AF-A0A6J4LAQ2-F1
#
_cell.length_a   1.000
_cell.length_b   1.000
_cell.length_c   1.000
_cell.angle_alpha   90.00
_cell.angle_beta   90.00
_cell.angle_gamma   90.00
#
_symmetry.space_group_name_H-M   'P 1'
#
loop_
_entity.id
_entity.type
_entity.pdbx_description
1 polymer ?
#
loop_
_entity_poly.entity_id
_entity_poly.type
_entity_poly.pdbx_seq_one_letter_code
_entity_poly.pdbx_strand_id
1 'polypeptide(L)'
;KEAEAHILRRDIIEHGRRIDGRPLDKVRQIVSEVGVLPRAHGSALFTRGETQALVVTTLGTGEDEQYVDALSGTYKEKFLLHYNFPPFSVGETGRMGGAGRREIGHGKLAWRALRPMLPSPDEFPYTIRLVSEIFESNGSSSMASVCGGSLALMDAGVPLKSPVSGIAMGLILEPSGEFAILSDILGDEDHLGDMDFKVAGTANGITSLQMDIKVPGITEEIMRQAMTQASAGRLHILGEMANAMTSPRSELSEYAPRLLTIKIHPDKIREVIGKGGSVIQAITKETGTQIDIQDDGTITIASVNALAGQAAKARIEQITSDVEPGRIYEGKVAKIMDFGAFVTISPGKDGLVHVSQISSDRVEKVSDVLKEGDVVKVKVLEVDKQGRIRLSMKAVEEGEGTPAE
;
A
#
# COMPACT_ATOMS: atom_id res chain seq x y z
N LYS A 1 -11.22 21.78 -40.55
CA LYS A 1 -12.05 21.00 -39.59
C LYS A 1 -13.11 20.14 -40.27
N GLU A 2 -14.27 20.64 -40.74
CA GLU A 2 -15.27 19.76 -41.37
C GLU A 2 -14.74 19.04 -42.61
N ALA A 3 -13.98 19.73 -43.46
CA ALA A 3 -13.34 19.11 -44.63
C ALA A 3 -12.27 18.06 -44.24
N GLU A 4 -11.48 18.32 -43.19
CA GLU A 4 -10.49 17.36 -42.67
C GLU A 4 -11.18 16.11 -42.13
N ALA A 5 -12.25 16.29 -41.34
CA ALA A 5 -13.06 15.20 -40.82
C ALA A 5 -13.61 14.34 -41.96
N HIS A 6 -14.21 14.96 -42.97
CA HIS A 6 -14.77 14.26 -44.12
C HIS A 6 -13.71 13.48 -44.91
N ILE A 7 -12.53 14.07 -45.15
CA ILE A 7 -11.44 13.39 -45.86
C ILE A 7 -10.94 12.18 -45.07
N LEU A 8 -10.66 12.37 -43.77
CA LEU A 8 -10.16 11.31 -42.90
C LEU A 8 -11.14 10.14 -42.82
N ARG A 9 -12.40 10.45 -42.51
CA ARG A 9 -13.42 9.44 -42.25
C ARG A 9 -13.70 8.60 -43.49
N ARG A 10 -13.78 9.25 -44.66
CA ARG A 10 -13.98 8.55 -45.92
C ARG A 10 -12.80 7.63 -46.24
N ASP A 11 -11.56 8.07 -46.04
CA ASP A 11 -10.39 7.22 -46.30
C ASP A 11 -10.33 5.98 -45.37
N ILE A 12 -10.72 6.17 -44.10
CA ILE A 12 -10.83 5.06 -43.14
C ILE A 12 -11.92 4.07 -43.54
N ILE A 13 -13.10 4.54 -43.95
CA ILE A 13 -14.24 3.69 -44.33
C ILE A 13 -13.98 2.97 -45.65
N GLU A 14 -13.49 3.67 -46.67
CA GLU A 14 -13.30 3.12 -48.02
C GLU A 14 -12.05 2.24 -48.15
N HIS A 15 -10.95 2.65 -47.52
CA HIS A 15 -9.63 2.02 -47.73
C HIS A 15 -9.09 1.31 -46.48
N GLY A 16 -9.71 1.48 -45.31
CA GLY A 16 -9.24 0.89 -44.05
C GLY A 16 -7.87 1.44 -43.59
N ARG A 17 -7.51 2.64 -44.05
CA ARG A 17 -6.21 3.28 -43.77
C ARG A 17 -6.38 4.46 -42.82
N ARG A 18 -5.52 4.50 -41.81
CA ARG A 18 -5.46 5.57 -40.80
C ARG A 18 -4.42 6.63 -41.18
N ILE A 19 -4.39 7.74 -40.45
CA ILE A 19 -3.49 8.88 -40.68
C ILE A 19 -2.03 8.44 -40.72
N ASP A 20 -1.65 7.52 -39.84
CA ASP A 20 -0.29 6.97 -39.74
C ASP A 20 -0.09 5.69 -40.58
N GLY A 21 -1.03 5.38 -41.47
CA GLY A 21 -0.97 4.23 -42.37
C GLY A 21 -1.29 2.87 -41.72
N ARG A 22 -1.61 2.83 -40.42
CA ARG A 22 -1.95 1.56 -39.75
C ARG A 22 -3.31 0.99 -40.22
N PRO A 23 -3.45 -0.34 -40.19
CA PRO A 23 -4.76 -0.99 -40.17
C PRO A 23 -5.59 -0.58 -38.94
N LEU A 24 -6.91 -0.79 -39.03
CA LEU A 24 -7.88 -0.40 -38.01
C LEU A 24 -7.65 -1.10 -36.66
N ASP A 25 -7.20 -2.35 -36.68
CA ASP A 25 -6.99 -3.21 -35.50
C ASP A 25 -5.56 -3.15 -34.94
N LYS A 26 -4.65 -2.43 -35.60
CA LYS A 26 -3.23 -2.42 -35.25
C LYS A 26 -2.91 -1.40 -34.15
N VAL A 27 -2.39 -1.90 -33.02
CA VAL A 27 -1.83 -1.10 -31.93
C VAL A 27 -0.44 -0.56 -32.33
N ARG A 28 -0.08 0.65 -31.86
CA ARG A 28 1.26 1.23 -32.06
C ARG A 28 2.33 0.39 -31.36
N GLN A 29 3.58 0.62 -31.76
CA GLN A 29 4.74 0.01 -31.09
C GLN A 29 4.75 0.37 -29.59
N ILE A 30 5.05 -0.62 -28.75
CA ILE A 30 5.12 -0.48 -27.30
C ILE A 30 6.54 -0.77 -26.83
N VAL A 31 7.03 0.06 -25.91
CA VAL A 31 8.25 -0.17 -25.14
C VAL A 31 7.89 0.01 -23.68
N SER A 32 8.22 -0.99 -22.87
CA SER A 32 7.97 -0.98 -21.42
C SER A 32 9.28 -1.18 -20.70
N GLU A 33 9.55 -0.32 -19.72
CA GLU A 33 10.74 -0.38 -18.87
C GLU A 33 10.31 -0.22 -17.41
N VAL A 34 11.05 -0.87 -16.49
CA VAL A 34 10.81 -0.82 -15.03
C VAL A 34 12.11 -0.48 -14.30
N GLY A 35 12.00 0.06 -13.07
CA GLY A 35 13.17 0.44 -12.29
C GLY A 35 13.96 1.62 -12.88
N VAL A 36 13.32 2.48 -13.68
CA VAL A 36 13.94 3.60 -14.38
C VAL A 36 14.45 4.71 -13.44
N LEU A 37 13.89 4.82 -12.23
CA LEU A 37 14.34 5.76 -11.20
C LEU A 37 15.02 5.01 -10.05
N PRO A 38 16.32 5.25 -9.76
CA PRO A 38 17.10 4.44 -8.82
C PRO A 38 16.59 4.40 -7.37
N ARG A 39 15.87 5.44 -6.93
CA ARG A 39 15.43 5.60 -5.53
C ARG A 39 13.92 5.51 -5.33
N ALA A 40 13.15 5.44 -6.41
CA ALA A 40 11.72 5.22 -6.29
C ALA A 40 11.45 3.85 -5.65
N HIS A 41 10.33 3.69 -4.93
CA HIS A 41 10.00 2.36 -4.41
C HIS A 41 9.65 1.41 -5.56
N GLY A 42 8.97 1.92 -6.59
CA GLY A 42 8.91 1.31 -7.91
C GLY A 42 8.70 2.37 -8.99
N SER A 43 9.15 2.09 -10.21
CA SER A 43 9.00 3.01 -11.33
C SER A 43 8.85 2.26 -12.65
N ALA A 44 8.14 2.86 -13.59
CA ALA A 44 8.02 2.33 -14.94
C ALA A 44 7.97 3.48 -15.95
N LEU A 45 8.57 3.25 -17.11
CA LEU A 45 8.39 4.09 -18.29
C LEU A 45 7.64 3.27 -19.34
N PHE A 46 6.38 3.62 -19.55
CA PHE A 46 5.54 2.97 -20.56
C PHE A 46 5.37 3.89 -21.75
N THR A 47 5.82 3.45 -22.92
CA THR A 47 5.73 4.19 -24.17
C THR A 47 4.92 3.39 -25.19
N ARG A 48 3.91 4.01 -25.80
CA ARG A 48 3.13 3.44 -26.90
C ARG A 48 3.00 4.46 -28.03
N GLY A 49 3.74 4.24 -29.11
CA GLY A 49 3.99 5.27 -30.12
C GLY A 49 4.48 6.54 -29.45
N GLU A 50 3.85 7.67 -29.74
CA GLU A 50 4.14 8.99 -29.15
C GLU A 50 3.26 9.28 -27.91
N THR A 51 2.99 8.26 -27.10
CA THR A 51 2.29 8.40 -25.82
C THR A 51 3.13 7.74 -24.74
N GLN A 52 3.69 8.55 -23.85
CA GLN A 52 4.65 8.11 -22.84
C GLN A 52 4.21 8.55 -21.45
N ALA A 53 4.21 7.61 -20.51
CA ALA A 53 3.95 7.85 -19.10
C ALA A 53 5.13 7.35 -18.26
N LEU A 54 5.76 8.26 -17.52
CA LEU A 54 6.62 7.92 -16.40
C LEU A 54 5.74 7.75 -15.17
N VAL A 55 5.70 6.53 -14.63
CA VAL A 55 4.84 6.19 -13.50
C VAL A 55 5.68 5.76 -12.31
N VAL A 56 5.43 6.35 -11.16
CA VAL A 56 6.20 6.14 -9.94
C VAL A 56 5.29 5.71 -8.80
N THR A 57 5.65 4.61 -8.17
CA THR A 57 4.99 4.10 -6.96
C THR A 57 5.81 4.50 -5.73
N THR A 58 5.11 5.02 -4.73
CA THR A 58 5.61 5.28 -3.38
C THR A 58 4.76 4.52 -2.38
N LEU A 59 5.42 3.92 -1.39
CA LEU A 59 4.80 3.15 -0.31
C LEU A 59 4.95 3.95 0.99
N GLY A 60 3.85 4.08 1.72
CA GLY A 60 3.76 4.86 2.94
C GLY A 60 3.04 4.11 4.06
N THR A 61 2.86 4.79 5.18
CA THR A 61 2.26 4.26 6.41
C THR A 61 0.81 4.75 6.57
N GLY A 62 0.19 4.47 7.72
CA GLY A 62 -1.17 4.94 8.03
C GLY A 62 -1.30 6.48 8.13
N GLU A 63 -0.22 7.21 8.36
CA GLU A 63 -0.23 8.69 8.35
C GLU A 63 -0.26 9.27 6.93
N ASP A 64 0.20 8.51 5.94
CA ASP A 64 0.18 8.92 4.53
C ASP A 64 -1.19 8.72 3.87
N GLU A 65 -2.16 8.12 4.59
CA GLU A 65 -3.52 7.94 4.12
C GLU A 65 -4.23 9.30 3.94
N GLN A 66 -4.99 9.45 2.87
CA GLN A 66 -5.73 10.67 2.62
C GLN A 66 -7.08 10.63 3.33
N TYR A 67 -7.31 11.55 4.26
CA TYR A 67 -8.66 11.81 4.78
C TYR A 67 -9.51 12.45 3.68
N VAL A 68 -10.64 11.82 3.38
CA VAL A 68 -11.66 12.31 2.45
C VAL A 68 -12.90 12.64 3.26
N ASP A 69 -13.14 13.93 3.45
CA ASP A 69 -14.36 14.42 4.07
C ASP A 69 -15.49 14.46 3.02
N ALA A 70 -16.17 13.33 2.86
CA ALA A 70 -17.26 13.18 1.90
C ALA A 70 -18.62 13.40 2.56
N LEU A 71 -19.63 13.74 1.74
CA LEU A 71 -21.01 13.91 2.20
C LEU A 71 -21.58 12.67 2.89
N SER A 72 -21.13 11.47 2.51
CA SER A 72 -21.55 10.20 3.12
C SER A 72 -20.85 9.89 4.44
N GLY A 73 -19.91 10.73 4.87
CA GLY A 73 -19.05 10.52 6.03
C GLY A 73 -17.57 10.56 5.65
N THR A 74 -16.75 10.94 6.61
CA THR A 74 -15.29 10.99 6.47
C THR A 74 -14.72 9.56 6.43
N TYR A 75 -13.85 9.29 5.46
CA TYR A 75 -13.12 8.03 5.35
C TYR A 75 -11.65 8.27 5.00
N LYS A 76 -10.84 7.22 5.08
CA LYS A 76 -9.42 7.25 4.67
C LYS A 76 -9.22 6.47 3.38
N GLU A 77 -8.55 7.07 2.41
CA GLU A 77 -8.15 6.43 1.16
C GLU A 77 -6.69 5.98 1.24
N LYS A 78 -6.45 4.68 1.03
CA LYS A 78 -5.10 4.08 1.05
C LYS A 78 -4.45 4.01 -0.32
N PHE A 79 -5.24 4.04 -1.40
CA PHE A 79 -4.73 4.02 -2.75
C PHE A 79 -4.92 5.37 -3.41
N LEU A 80 -3.82 6.12 -3.56
CA LEU A 80 -3.79 7.45 -4.14
C LEU A 80 -3.21 7.34 -5.55
N LEU A 81 -3.96 7.82 -6.55
CA LEU A 81 -3.44 7.92 -7.91
C LEU A 81 -3.56 9.37 -8.37
N HIS A 82 -2.41 9.98 -8.61
CA HIS A 82 -2.28 11.31 -9.18
C HIS A 82 -1.81 11.20 -10.63
N TYR A 83 -2.47 11.95 -11.49
CA TYR A 83 -2.18 12.01 -12.91
C TYR A 83 -1.89 13.46 -13.25
N ASN A 84 -0.78 13.68 -13.95
CA ASN A 84 -0.28 14.99 -14.31
C ASN A 84 -0.05 15.06 -15.82
N PHE A 85 -0.51 16.14 -16.44
CA PHE A 85 -0.39 16.36 -17.88
C PHE A 85 0.31 17.69 -18.16
N PRO A 86 1.65 17.72 -18.10
CA PRO A 86 2.40 18.95 -18.32
C PRO A 86 2.28 19.41 -19.78
N PRO A 87 2.28 20.73 -20.06
CA PRO A 87 2.11 21.26 -21.43
C PRO A 87 3.17 20.77 -22.43
N PHE A 88 4.39 20.51 -21.97
CA PHE A 88 5.46 20.02 -22.85
C PHE A 88 5.14 18.64 -23.44
N SER A 89 4.23 17.87 -22.84
CA SER A 89 3.85 16.53 -23.33
C SER A 89 3.19 16.53 -24.70
N VAL A 90 2.71 17.70 -25.13
CA VAL A 90 2.16 17.94 -26.48
C VAL A 90 2.97 18.99 -27.24
N GLY A 91 4.17 19.33 -26.77
CA GLY A 91 5.02 20.36 -27.37
C GLY A 91 4.54 21.80 -27.15
N GLU A 92 3.63 22.02 -26.21
CA GLU A 92 3.08 23.35 -25.92
C GLU A 92 3.74 23.98 -24.67
N THR A 93 3.63 25.31 -24.55
CA THR A 93 3.94 26.04 -23.32
C THR A 93 2.66 26.35 -22.56
N GLY A 94 2.67 26.23 -21.24
CA GLY A 94 1.52 26.56 -20.42
C GLY A 94 1.88 26.82 -18.97
N ARG A 95 0.93 27.36 -18.21
CA ARG A 95 1.12 27.60 -16.79
C ARG A 95 1.05 26.27 -16.02
N MET A 96 2.12 25.95 -15.30
CA MET A 96 2.11 24.86 -14.33
C MET A 96 1.31 25.29 -13.09
N GLY A 97 0.24 24.57 -12.80
CA GLY A 97 -0.67 24.85 -11.67
C GLY A 97 -1.15 23.56 -11.01
N GLY A 98 -2.18 23.65 -10.17
CA GLY A 98 -2.83 22.46 -9.64
C GLY A 98 -3.60 21.69 -10.72
N ALA A 99 -3.87 20.40 -10.46
CA ALA A 99 -4.52 19.51 -11.42
C ALA A 99 -5.92 20.01 -11.81
N GLY A 100 -6.17 20.09 -13.12
CA GLY A 100 -7.45 20.44 -13.71
C GLY A 100 -8.45 19.27 -13.69
N ARG A 101 -9.68 19.53 -14.17
CA ARG A 101 -10.75 18.52 -14.20
C ARG A 101 -10.38 17.28 -15.02
N ARG A 102 -9.73 17.45 -16.17
CA ARG A 102 -9.35 16.33 -17.05
C ARG A 102 -8.26 15.48 -16.42
N GLU A 103 -7.28 16.10 -15.77
CA GLU A 103 -6.21 15.39 -15.06
C GLU A 103 -6.77 14.55 -13.90
N ILE A 104 -7.66 15.14 -13.09
CA ILE A 104 -8.37 14.41 -12.03
C ILE A 104 -9.23 13.27 -12.61
N GLY A 105 -9.96 13.53 -13.70
CA GLY A 105 -10.82 12.54 -14.36
C GLY A 105 -10.03 11.35 -14.91
N HIS A 106 -8.92 11.62 -15.62
CA HIS A 106 -8.02 10.59 -16.14
C HIS A 106 -7.35 9.80 -15.00
N GLY A 107 -6.89 10.49 -13.95
CA GLY A 107 -6.37 9.84 -12.75
C GLY A 107 -7.41 8.92 -12.11
N LYS A 108 -8.67 9.37 -11.98
CA LYS A 108 -9.73 8.54 -11.41
C LYS A 108 -10.11 7.35 -12.31
N LEU A 109 -10.03 7.50 -13.63
CA LEU A 109 -10.20 6.38 -14.57
C LEU A 109 -9.12 5.32 -14.36
N ALA A 110 -7.85 5.72 -14.34
CA ALA A 110 -6.74 4.80 -14.10
C ALA A 110 -6.84 4.15 -12.71
N TRP A 111 -7.26 4.91 -11.70
CA TRP A 111 -7.48 4.43 -10.34
C TRP A 111 -8.55 3.34 -10.30
N ARG A 112 -9.68 3.55 -11.01
CA ARG A 112 -10.76 2.55 -11.11
C ARG A 112 -10.30 1.28 -11.82
N ALA A 113 -9.39 1.40 -12.78
CA ALA A 113 -8.84 0.26 -13.51
C ALA A 113 -7.88 -0.59 -12.67
N LEU A 114 -7.03 0.03 -11.85
CA LEU A 114 -6.01 -0.66 -11.06
C LEU A 114 -6.54 -1.19 -9.72
N ARG A 115 -7.43 -0.45 -9.06
CA ARG A 115 -7.91 -0.78 -7.70
C ARG A 115 -8.44 -2.22 -7.54
N PRO A 116 -9.21 -2.81 -8.48
CA PRO A 116 -9.71 -4.18 -8.32
C PRO A 116 -8.60 -5.24 -8.18
N MET A 117 -7.41 -4.95 -8.70
CA MET A 117 -6.26 -5.87 -8.69
C MET A 117 -5.32 -5.65 -7.51
N LEU A 118 -5.55 -4.62 -6.68
CA LEU A 118 -4.77 -4.40 -5.48
C LEU A 118 -5.02 -5.51 -4.43
N PRO A 119 -4.01 -5.85 -3.64
CA PRO A 119 -4.15 -6.74 -2.49
C PRO A 119 -5.06 -6.14 -1.41
N SER A 120 -5.50 -6.98 -0.48
CA SER A 120 -6.20 -6.46 0.70
C SER A 120 -5.24 -5.72 1.63
N PRO A 121 -5.73 -4.82 2.50
CA PRO A 121 -4.90 -4.18 3.52
C PRO A 121 -4.22 -5.16 4.48
N ASP A 122 -4.82 -6.34 4.70
CA ASP A 122 -4.24 -7.38 5.56
C ASP A 122 -3.06 -8.09 4.89
N GLU A 123 -3.11 -8.26 3.56
CA GLU A 123 -2.04 -8.87 2.77
C GLU A 123 -0.90 -7.88 2.51
N PHE A 124 -1.24 -6.61 2.29
CA PHE A 124 -0.27 -5.57 1.96
C PHE A 124 -0.61 -4.26 2.70
N PRO A 125 -0.15 -4.09 3.95
CA PRO A 125 -0.58 -3.03 4.86
C PRO A 125 0.03 -1.65 4.57
N TYR A 126 0.27 -1.33 3.30
CA TYR A 126 0.87 -0.06 2.88
C TYR A 126 -0.18 0.89 2.32
N THR A 127 0.03 2.17 2.58
CA THR A 127 -0.55 3.22 1.75
C THR A 127 0.23 3.29 0.44
N ILE A 128 -0.47 3.31 -0.69
CA ILE A 128 0.14 3.29 -2.02
C ILE A 128 -0.19 4.61 -2.70
N ARG A 129 0.85 5.38 -3.02
CA ARG A 129 0.75 6.53 -3.90
C ARG A 129 1.37 6.22 -5.25
N LEU A 130 0.58 6.39 -6.30
CA LEU A 130 0.99 6.26 -7.68
C LEU A 130 0.90 7.63 -8.35
N VAL A 131 1.99 8.09 -8.96
CA VAL A 131 2.01 9.33 -9.74
C VAL A 131 2.35 8.97 -11.18
N SER A 132 1.46 9.34 -12.10
CA SER A 132 1.69 9.22 -13.54
C SER A 132 1.98 10.60 -14.11
N GLU A 133 3.21 10.79 -14.55
CA GLU A 133 3.68 11.97 -15.29
C GLU A 133 3.65 11.66 -16.78
N ILE A 134 2.86 12.41 -17.55
CA ILE A 134 2.81 12.22 -19.00
C ILE A 134 3.92 13.02 -19.66
N PHE A 135 4.84 12.34 -20.34
CA PHE A 135 5.96 12.98 -21.03
C PHE A 135 5.67 13.21 -22.51
N GLU A 136 4.82 12.39 -23.13
CA GLU A 136 4.39 12.51 -24.51
C GLU A 136 2.92 12.11 -24.62
N SER A 137 2.14 12.77 -25.48
CA SER A 137 0.72 12.44 -25.66
C SER A 137 0.20 12.71 -27.07
N ASN A 138 0.19 11.67 -27.90
CA ASN A 138 -0.56 11.62 -29.16
C ASN A 138 -1.64 10.52 -29.15
N GLY A 139 -2.17 10.21 -27.98
CA GLY A 139 -3.09 9.09 -27.76
C GLY A 139 -3.49 9.03 -26.31
N SER A 140 -4.32 8.06 -25.94
CA SER A 140 -4.84 7.98 -24.58
C SER A 140 -3.76 7.71 -23.54
N SER A 141 -3.21 8.79 -23.01
CA SER A 141 -2.27 8.83 -21.91
C SER A 141 -2.87 8.25 -20.63
N SER A 142 -4.18 8.37 -20.43
CA SER A 142 -4.87 7.72 -19.31
C SER A 142 -4.75 6.19 -19.32
N MET A 143 -4.74 5.56 -20.51
CA MET A 143 -4.49 4.12 -20.63
C MET A 143 -3.00 3.78 -20.52
N ALA A 144 -2.10 4.67 -20.97
CA ALA A 144 -0.68 4.54 -20.69
C ALA A 144 -0.40 4.57 -19.17
N SER A 145 -1.11 5.42 -18.41
CA SER A 145 -1.04 5.46 -16.95
C SER A 145 -1.50 4.16 -16.28
N VAL A 146 -2.49 3.47 -16.85
CA VAL A 146 -2.91 2.15 -16.35
C VAL A 146 -1.81 1.13 -16.57
N CYS A 147 -1.27 1.05 -17.78
CA CYS A 147 -0.20 0.10 -18.12
C CYS A 147 1.07 0.36 -17.30
N GLY A 148 1.56 1.61 -17.32
CA GLY A 148 2.72 2.02 -16.52
C GLY A 148 2.47 1.89 -15.03
N GLY A 149 1.26 2.15 -14.55
CA GLY A 149 0.88 1.96 -13.15
C GLY A 149 0.89 0.49 -12.73
N SER A 150 0.38 -0.41 -13.56
CA SER A 150 0.48 -1.85 -13.30
C SER A 150 1.94 -2.30 -13.18
N LEU A 151 2.81 -1.83 -14.07
CA LEU A 151 4.25 -2.15 -14.03
C LEU A 151 4.95 -1.54 -12.81
N ALA A 152 4.72 -0.26 -12.52
CA ALA A 152 5.34 0.42 -11.39
C ALA A 152 4.89 -0.13 -10.03
N LEU A 153 3.66 -0.64 -9.91
CA LEU A 153 3.18 -1.33 -8.72
C LEU A 153 3.90 -2.67 -8.53
N MET A 154 4.02 -3.47 -9.60
CA MET A 154 4.77 -4.73 -9.57
C MET A 154 6.26 -4.52 -9.28
N ASP A 155 6.86 -3.48 -9.87
CA ASP A 155 8.26 -3.09 -9.62
C ASP A 155 8.47 -2.66 -8.17
N ALA A 156 7.47 -2.06 -7.53
CA ALA A 156 7.49 -1.73 -6.10
C ALA A 156 7.27 -2.94 -5.17
N GLY A 157 7.07 -4.15 -5.73
CA GLY A 157 6.77 -5.36 -4.96
C GLY A 157 5.34 -5.42 -4.42
N VAL A 158 4.41 -4.64 -4.98
CA VAL A 158 2.99 -4.73 -4.64
C VAL A 158 2.43 -6.04 -5.24
N PRO A 159 1.86 -6.95 -4.42
CA PRO A 159 1.33 -8.23 -4.88
C PRO A 159 0.00 -8.05 -5.62
N LEU A 160 0.04 -7.57 -6.86
CA LEU A 160 -1.15 -7.47 -7.70
C LEU A 160 -1.70 -8.86 -8.03
N LYS A 161 -3.03 -9.01 -7.97
CA LYS A 161 -3.71 -10.26 -8.36
C LYS A 161 -3.44 -10.66 -9.81
N SER A 162 -3.34 -9.66 -10.69
CA SER A 162 -2.99 -9.82 -12.09
C SER A 162 -2.55 -8.47 -12.67
N PRO A 163 -1.62 -8.43 -13.63
CA PRO A 163 -1.31 -7.21 -14.35
C PRO A 163 -2.53 -6.71 -15.15
N VAL A 164 -2.62 -5.39 -15.29
CA VAL A 164 -3.73 -4.68 -15.96
C VAL A 164 -3.17 -3.87 -17.13
N SER A 165 -3.77 -4.02 -18.30
CA SER A 165 -3.49 -3.16 -19.46
C SER A 165 -4.74 -2.40 -19.89
N GLY A 166 -4.54 -1.31 -20.65
CA GLY A 166 -5.60 -0.44 -21.13
C GLY A 166 -5.41 -0.06 -22.60
N ILE A 167 -6.52 0.02 -23.32
CA ILE A 167 -6.56 0.48 -24.72
C ILE A 167 -7.62 1.56 -24.90
N ALA A 168 -7.33 2.52 -25.77
CA ALA A 168 -8.31 3.47 -26.26
C ALA A 168 -8.76 3.08 -27.66
N MET A 169 -10.05 3.18 -27.87
CA MET A 169 -10.74 2.70 -29.05
C MET A 169 -11.60 3.83 -29.59
N GLY A 170 -11.76 3.86 -30.90
CA GLY A 170 -12.61 4.83 -31.59
C GLY A 170 -13.63 4.15 -32.48
N LEU A 171 -14.67 4.88 -32.83
CA LEU A 171 -15.66 4.49 -33.82
C LEU A 171 -15.89 5.66 -34.78
N ILE A 172 -15.90 5.34 -36.06
CA ILE A 172 -16.45 6.20 -37.11
C ILE A 172 -17.73 5.51 -37.60
N LEU A 173 -18.84 6.24 -37.61
CA LEU A 173 -20.15 5.80 -38.05
C LEU A 173 -20.73 6.84 -39.01
N GLU A 174 -20.87 6.45 -40.27
CA GLU A 174 -21.46 7.30 -41.29
C GLU A 174 -23.00 7.23 -41.25
N PRO A 175 -23.71 8.28 -41.68
CA PRO A 175 -25.17 8.26 -41.77
C PRO A 175 -25.73 7.16 -42.68
N SER A 176 -24.92 6.63 -43.61
CA SER A 176 -25.24 5.46 -44.44
C SER A 176 -25.36 4.16 -43.63
N GLY A 177 -24.83 4.12 -42.41
CA GLY A 177 -24.72 2.92 -41.56
C GLY A 177 -23.36 2.21 -41.67
N GLU A 178 -22.48 2.65 -42.56
CA GLU A 178 -21.10 2.15 -42.66
C GLU A 178 -20.29 2.61 -41.44
N PHE A 179 -19.45 1.72 -40.91
CA PHE A 179 -18.67 2.02 -39.72
C PHE A 179 -17.28 1.39 -39.72
N ALA A 180 -16.38 1.98 -38.94
CA ALA A 180 -15.03 1.49 -38.69
C ALA A 180 -14.68 1.60 -37.21
N ILE A 181 -14.17 0.52 -36.62
CA ILE A 181 -13.70 0.47 -35.24
C ILE A 181 -12.18 0.58 -35.24
N LEU A 182 -11.66 1.57 -34.51
CA LEU A 182 -10.24 1.90 -34.45
C LEU A 182 -9.62 1.43 -33.14
N SER A 183 -8.52 0.70 -33.21
CA SER A 183 -7.70 0.30 -32.08
C SER A 183 -6.56 1.28 -31.84
N ASP A 184 -6.35 1.63 -30.56
CA ASP A 184 -5.26 2.50 -30.13
C ASP A 184 -5.25 3.82 -30.91
N ILE A 185 -6.31 4.59 -30.70
CA ILE A 185 -6.56 5.84 -31.41
C ILE A 185 -5.53 6.93 -31.13
N LEU A 186 -5.29 7.75 -32.16
CA LEU A 186 -4.55 9.01 -32.10
C LEU A 186 -5.42 10.14 -31.54
N GLY A 187 -4.80 11.27 -31.19
CA GLY A 187 -5.54 12.47 -30.76
C GLY A 187 -6.51 12.99 -31.84
N ASP A 188 -6.09 12.98 -33.10
CA ASP A 188 -6.93 13.39 -34.23
C ASP A 188 -8.11 12.45 -34.46
N GLU A 189 -7.90 11.15 -34.31
CA GLU A 189 -8.94 10.13 -34.48
C GLU A 189 -9.99 10.18 -33.37
N ASP A 190 -9.58 10.52 -32.14
CA ASP A 190 -10.50 10.86 -31.05
C ASP A 190 -11.31 12.12 -31.41
N HIS A 191 -10.64 13.20 -31.83
CA HIS A 191 -11.30 14.46 -32.14
C HIS A 191 -12.35 14.33 -33.25
N LEU A 192 -12.05 13.53 -34.28
CA LEU A 192 -12.83 13.42 -35.51
C LEU A 192 -13.76 12.17 -35.55
N GLY A 193 -13.63 11.27 -34.58
CA GLY A 193 -14.48 10.09 -34.41
C GLY A 193 -15.79 10.39 -33.68
N ASP A 194 -16.75 9.48 -33.82
CA ASP A 194 -18.13 9.60 -33.31
C ASP A 194 -18.33 8.99 -31.92
N MET A 195 -17.40 8.14 -31.50
CA MET A 195 -17.33 7.63 -30.14
C MET A 195 -15.88 7.30 -29.82
N ASP A 196 -15.47 7.68 -28.61
CA ASP A 196 -14.23 7.21 -28.01
C ASP A 196 -14.55 6.39 -26.76
N PHE A 197 -13.82 5.30 -26.58
CA PHE A 197 -13.98 4.50 -25.38
C PHE A 197 -12.68 3.86 -24.94
N LYS A 198 -12.56 3.70 -23.63
CA LYS A 198 -11.34 3.28 -22.95
C LYS A 198 -11.68 2.01 -22.20
N VAL A 199 -10.96 0.93 -22.52
CA VAL A 199 -11.17 -0.39 -21.92
C VAL A 199 -9.90 -0.79 -21.20
N ALA A 200 -10.01 -1.02 -19.90
CA ALA A 200 -8.92 -1.50 -19.06
C ALA A 200 -9.30 -2.81 -18.38
N GLY A 201 -8.32 -3.69 -18.18
CA GLY A 201 -8.59 -5.01 -17.62
C GLY A 201 -7.38 -5.93 -17.63
N THR A 202 -7.62 -7.15 -17.17
CA THR A 202 -6.65 -8.24 -17.17
C THR A 202 -6.90 -9.17 -18.35
N ALA A 203 -6.17 -10.29 -18.40
CA ALA A 203 -6.49 -11.38 -19.32
C ALA A 203 -7.86 -12.03 -19.04
N ASN A 204 -8.34 -11.95 -17.79
CA ASN A 204 -9.54 -12.66 -17.33
C ASN A 204 -10.81 -11.80 -17.38
N GLY A 205 -10.70 -10.49 -17.62
CA GLY A 205 -11.87 -9.61 -17.66
C GLY A 205 -11.53 -8.13 -17.62
N ILE A 206 -12.60 -7.32 -17.63
CA ILE A 206 -12.53 -5.85 -17.63
C ILE A 206 -12.54 -5.36 -16.18
N THR A 207 -11.65 -4.42 -15.85
CA THR A 207 -11.63 -3.73 -14.56
C THR A 207 -12.25 -2.34 -14.64
N SER A 208 -12.16 -1.68 -15.81
CA SER A 208 -12.82 -0.40 -16.03
C SER A 208 -13.19 -0.20 -17.50
N LEU A 209 -14.32 0.47 -17.71
CA LEU A 209 -14.84 0.87 -19.01
C LEU A 209 -15.32 2.32 -18.90
N GLN A 210 -14.86 3.18 -19.81
CA GLN A 210 -15.38 4.53 -20.01
C GLN A 210 -15.74 4.69 -21.48
N MET A 211 -16.89 5.30 -21.75
CA MET A 211 -17.40 5.52 -23.10
C MET A 211 -17.95 6.93 -23.20
N ASP A 212 -17.54 7.65 -24.23
CA ASP A 212 -18.05 8.96 -24.60
C ASP A 212 -18.60 8.86 -26.03
N ILE A 213 -19.93 8.93 -26.14
CA ILE A 213 -20.65 8.77 -27.41
C ILE A 213 -21.11 10.14 -27.89
N LYS A 214 -20.78 10.49 -29.13
CA LYS A 214 -21.12 11.79 -29.73
C LYS A 214 -22.32 11.73 -30.67
N VAL A 215 -22.69 10.54 -31.16
CA VAL A 215 -23.80 10.33 -32.11
C VAL A 215 -24.77 9.23 -31.66
N PRO A 216 -26.06 9.31 -32.03
CA PRO A 216 -26.98 8.19 -31.89
C PRO A 216 -26.68 7.09 -32.93
N GLY A 217 -27.32 5.92 -32.79
CA GLY A 217 -27.26 4.85 -33.80
C GLY A 217 -26.25 3.74 -33.53
N ILE A 218 -25.60 3.74 -32.37
CA ILE A 218 -24.71 2.66 -31.95
C ILE A 218 -25.54 1.46 -31.50
N THR A 219 -25.47 0.37 -32.26
CA THR A 219 -26.20 -0.87 -31.98
C THR A 219 -25.42 -1.79 -31.03
N GLU A 220 -26.11 -2.78 -30.44
CA GLU A 220 -25.45 -3.82 -29.63
C GLU A 220 -24.40 -4.59 -30.43
N GLU A 221 -24.66 -4.82 -31.73
CA GLU A 221 -23.73 -5.52 -32.62
C GLU A 221 -22.42 -4.75 -32.78
N ILE A 222 -22.49 -3.44 -33.04
CA ILE A 222 -21.31 -2.56 -33.15
C ILE A 222 -20.53 -2.61 -31.84
N MET A 223 -21.22 -2.49 -30.70
CA MET A 223 -20.58 -2.57 -29.39
C MET A 223 -19.90 -3.92 -29.15
N ARG A 224 -20.51 -5.03 -29.54
CA ARG A 224 -19.93 -6.37 -29.38
C ARG A 224 -18.65 -6.54 -30.21
N GLN A 225 -18.64 -6.06 -31.45
CA GLN A 225 -17.44 -6.05 -32.29
C GLN A 225 -16.36 -5.15 -31.67
N ALA A 226 -16.74 -3.96 -31.21
CA ALA A 226 -15.83 -2.99 -30.62
C ALA A 226 -15.16 -3.53 -29.34
N MET A 227 -15.92 -4.19 -28.46
CA MET A 227 -15.40 -4.82 -27.26
C MET A 227 -14.52 -6.04 -27.56
N THR A 228 -14.82 -6.79 -28.61
CA THR A 228 -14.00 -7.94 -29.05
C THR A 228 -12.62 -7.45 -29.51
N GLN A 229 -12.60 -6.43 -30.39
CA GLN A 229 -11.37 -5.82 -30.87
C GLN A 229 -10.58 -5.15 -29.74
N ALA A 230 -11.26 -4.48 -28.81
CA ALA A 230 -10.63 -3.91 -27.61
C ALA A 230 -9.99 -4.99 -26.72
N SER A 231 -10.63 -6.16 -26.60
CA SER A 231 -10.07 -7.29 -25.85
C SER A 231 -8.78 -7.80 -26.49
N ALA A 232 -8.78 -8.00 -27.82
CA ALA A 232 -7.58 -8.41 -28.55
C ALA A 232 -6.44 -7.40 -28.41
N GLY A 233 -6.72 -6.11 -28.58
CA GLY A 233 -5.73 -5.04 -28.40
C GLY A 233 -5.18 -4.95 -26.98
N ARG A 234 -6.05 -5.09 -25.96
CA ARG A 234 -5.64 -5.11 -24.54
C ARG A 234 -4.72 -6.28 -24.23
N LEU A 235 -5.05 -7.48 -24.72
CA LEU A 235 -4.22 -8.68 -24.54
C LEU A 235 -2.87 -8.55 -25.24
N HIS A 236 -2.83 -7.95 -26.43
CA HIS A 236 -1.57 -7.65 -27.11
C HIS A 236 -0.71 -6.68 -26.28
N ILE A 237 -1.28 -5.58 -25.78
CA ILE A 237 -0.56 -4.64 -24.90
C ILE A 237 -0.04 -5.34 -23.64
N LEU A 238 -0.84 -6.22 -23.05
CA LEU A 238 -0.43 -6.99 -21.88
C LEU A 238 0.76 -7.91 -22.18
N GLY A 239 0.78 -8.53 -23.37
CA GLY A 239 1.91 -9.30 -23.88
C GLY A 239 3.17 -8.47 -24.05
N GLU A 240 3.05 -7.24 -24.57
CA GLU A 240 4.21 -6.33 -24.68
C GLU A 240 4.73 -5.86 -23.32
N MET A 241 3.84 -5.61 -22.35
CA MET A 241 4.23 -5.28 -20.97
C MET A 241 4.99 -6.43 -20.30
N ALA A 242 4.64 -7.68 -20.61
CA ALA A 242 5.29 -8.87 -20.07
C ALA A 242 6.78 -8.95 -20.44
N ASN A 243 7.22 -8.28 -21.52
CA ASN A 243 8.64 -8.17 -21.88
C ASN A 243 9.45 -7.39 -20.83
N ALA A 244 8.81 -6.48 -20.08
CA ALA A 244 9.45 -5.74 -18.99
C ALA A 244 9.31 -6.47 -17.65
N MET A 245 8.11 -6.93 -17.32
CA MET A 245 7.82 -7.59 -16.05
C MET A 245 6.53 -8.41 -16.13
N THR A 246 6.59 -9.68 -15.71
CA THR A 246 5.43 -10.60 -15.68
C THR A 246 4.78 -10.74 -14.31
N SER A 247 5.52 -10.46 -13.24
CA SER A 247 5.09 -10.65 -11.86
C SER A 247 5.72 -9.62 -10.93
N PRO A 248 5.07 -9.30 -9.79
CA PRO A 248 5.65 -8.43 -8.77
C PRO A 248 7.05 -8.89 -8.32
N ARG A 249 7.91 -7.93 -7.94
CA ARG A 249 9.15 -8.25 -7.24
C ARG A 249 8.84 -8.96 -5.92
N SER A 250 9.67 -9.94 -5.57
CA SER A 250 9.56 -10.67 -4.30
C SER A 250 9.92 -9.82 -3.08
N GLU A 251 10.76 -8.80 -3.29
CA GLU A 251 11.24 -7.91 -2.24
C GLU A 251 10.86 -6.47 -2.55
N LEU A 252 10.45 -5.74 -1.51
CA LEU A 252 10.27 -4.29 -1.58
C LEU A 252 11.62 -3.59 -1.71
N SER A 253 11.59 -2.36 -2.24
CA SER A 253 12.75 -1.46 -2.27
C SER A 253 13.41 -1.30 -0.89
N GLU A 254 14.73 -1.16 -0.85
CA GLU A 254 15.49 -0.85 0.37
C GLU A 254 15.11 0.50 0.97
N TYR A 255 14.59 1.42 0.16
CA TYR A 255 14.14 2.75 0.59
C TYR A 255 12.70 2.76 1.06
N ALA A 256 11.94 1.69 0.80
CA ALA A 256 10.58 1.58 1.28
C ALA A 256 10.55 1.29 2.79
N PRO A 257 9.61 1.87 3.55
CA PRO A 257 9.43 1.51 4.94
C PRO A 257 9.11 0.01 5.02
N ARG A 258 9.69 -0.69 5.99
CA ARG A 258 9.30 -2.05 6.37
C ARG A 258 8.28 -1.96 7.50
N LEU A 259 7.15 -2.63 7.32
CA LEU A 259 6.11 -2.73 8.34
C LEU A 259 6.27 -4.05 9.11
N LEU A 260 6.39 -3.94 10.43
CA LEU A 260 6.35 -5.05 11.36
C LEU A 260 5.05 -4.95 12.15
N THR A 261 4.17 -5.94 11.98
CA THR A 261 2.92 -6.02 12.72
C THR A 261 3.06 -7.00 13.88
N ILE A 262 2.66 -6.58 15.07
CA ILE A 262 2.54 -7.43 16.26
C ILE A 262 1.13 -7.28 16.84
N LYS A 263 0.62 -8.35 17.45
CA LYS A 263 -0.69 -8.32 18.11
C LYS A 263 -0.50 -8.49 19.61
N ILE A 264 -1.05 -7.57 20.38
CA ILE A 264 -1.00 -7.56 21.84
C ILE A 264 -2.42 -7.67 22.42
N HIS A 265 -2.53 -8.00 23.70
CA HIS A 265 -3.82 -8.00 24.38
C HIS A 265 -4.32 -6.55 24.53
N PRO A 266 -5.61 -6.24 24.25
CA PRO A 266 -6.14 -4.87 24.30
C PRO A 266 -5.91 -4.13 25.63
N ASP A 267 -5.89 -4.87 26.75
CA ASP A 267 -5.66 -4.29 28.07
C ASP A 267 -4.28 -3.63 28.22
N LYS A 268 -3.29 -4.11 27.46
CA LYS A 268 -1.89 -3.63 27.51
C LYS A 268 -1.63 -2.44 26.60
N ILE A 269 -2.59 -2.04 25.76
CA ILE A 269 -2.46 -0.86 24.90
C ILE A 269 -2.09 0.38 25.74
N ARG A 270 -2.69 0.51 26.94
CA ARG A 270 -2.43 1.61 27.86
C ARG A 270 -0.99 1.66 28.36
N GLU A 271 -0.36 0.50 28.56
CA GLU A 271 1.03 0.39 29.00
C GLU A 271 2.00 0.81 27.90
N VAL A 272 1.73 0.40 26.65
CA VAL A 272 2.55 0.75 25.48
C VAL A 272 2.45 2.23 25.14
N ILE A 273 1.25 2.81 25.20
CA ILE A 273 1.06 4.25 24.97
C ILE A 273 1.68 5.06 26.12
N GLY A 274 1.49 4.62 27.36
CA GLY A 274 1.89 5.33 28.56
C GLY A 274 1.03 6.57 28.83
N LYS A 275 1.26 7.24 29.98
CA LYS A 275 0.50 8.44 30.36
C LYS A 275 0.71 9.55 29.32
N GLY A 276 -0.35 9.93 28.62
CA GLY A 276 -0.33 10.98 27.60
C GLY A 276 0.52 10.65 26.37
N GLY A 277 0.79 9.38 26.07
CA GLY A 277 1.64 8.98 24.93
C GLY A 277 3.14 9.06 25.21
N SER A 278 3.56 9.25 26.46
CA SER A 278 4.98 9.44 26.81
C SER A 278 5.88 8.25 26.45
N VAL A 279 5.39 7.02 26.61
CA VAL A 279 6.19 5.81 26.34
C VAL A 279 6.34 5.61 24.84
N ILE A 280 5.24 5.63 24.08
CA ILE A 280 5.29 5.47 22.61
C ILE A 280 6.11 6.58 21.92
N GLN A 281 6.02 7.83 22.41
CA GLN A 281 6.85 8.92 21.91
C GLN A 281 8.34 8.71 22.21
N ALA A 282 8.68 8.17 23.39
CA ALA A 282 10.06 7.84 23.72
C ALA A 282 10.62 6.75 22.79
N ILE A 283 9.85 5.67 22.57
CA ILE A 283 10.26 4.58 21.66
C ILE A 283 10.44 5.10 20.24
N THR A 284 9.47 5.85 19.73
CA THR A 284 9.49 6.47 18.39
C THR A 284 10.71 7.38 18.23
N LYS A 285 11.01 8.22 19.23
CA LYS A 285 12.14 9.16 19.20
C LYS A 285 13.50 8.46 19.30
N GLU A 286 13.63 7.44 20.14
CA GLU A 286 14.88 6.68 20.32
C GLU A 286 15.22 5.84 19.09
N THR A 287 14.21 5.18 18.51
CA THR A 287 14.40 4.24 17.41
C THR A 287 14.24 4.89 16.03
N GLY A 288 13.62 6.07 15.96
CA GLY A 288 13.27 6.72 14.69
C GLY A 288 12.20 5.96 13.90
N THR A 289 11.46 5.03 14.54
CA THR A 289 10.37 4.28 13.90
C THR A 289 9.05 4.99 14.10
N GLN A 290 8.12 4.78 13.17
CA GLN A 290 6.75 5.23 13.33
C GLN A 290 5.89 4.06 13.83
N ILE A 291 5.10 4.29 14.89
CA ILE A 291 4.34 3.22 15.55
C ILE A 291 2.87 3.63 15.56
N ASP A 292 2.04 2.83 14.90
CA ASP A 292 0.58 2.95 14.89
C ASP A 292 -0.04 1.85 15.75
N ILE A 293 -1.01 2.20 16.59
CA ILE A 293 -1.69 1.26 17.50
C ILE A 293 -3.18 1.34 17.25
N GLN A 294 -3.77 0.20 16.94
CA GLN A 294 -5.20 0.02 16.74
C GLN A 294 -5.89 -0.41 18.04
N ASP A 295 -7.18 -0.09 18.18
CA ASP A 295 -7.98 -0.40 19.38
C ASP A 295 -8.14 -1.90 19.63
N ASP A 296 -7.92 -2.73 18.60
CA ASP A 296 -7.99 -4.19 18.69
C ASP A 296 -6.69 -4.85 19.20
N GLY A 297 -5.67 -4.03 19.53
CA GLY A 297 -4.36 -4.48 19.99
C GLY A 297 -3.36 -4.77 18.87
N THR A 298 -3.69 -4.46 17.62
CA THR A 298 -2.73 -4.55 16.50
C THR A 298 -1.80 -3.34 16.51
N ILE A 299 -0.49 -3.57 16.59
CA ILE A 299 0.55 -2.55 16.54
C ILE A 299 1.34 -2.72 15.25
N THR A 300 1.44 -1.64 14.46
CA THR A 300 2.22 -1.60 13.23
C THR A 300 3.41 -0.66 13.40
N ILE A 301 4.62 -1.21 13.26
CA ILE A 301 5.89 -0.49 13.39
C ILE A 301 6.47 -0.31 11.99
N ALA A 302 6.62 0.93 11.55
CA ALA A 302 7.21 1.27 10.27
C ALA A 302 8.63 1.82 10.44
N SER A 303 9.58 1.29 9.66
CA SER A 303 10.95 1.81 9.60
C SER A 303 11.62 1.52 8.28
N VAL A 304 12.41 2.46 7.78
CA VAL A 304 13.30 2.22 6.62
C VAL A 304 14.49 1.34 7.01
N ASN A 305 14.86 1.31 8.30
CA ASN A 305 15.95 0.48 8.81
C ASN A 305 15.40 -0.73 9.59
N ALA A 306 15.70 -1.93 9.10
CA ALA A 306 15.27 -3.19 9.71
C ALA A 306 15.72 -3.32 11.19
N LEU A 307 16.93 -2.88 11.53
CA LEU A 307 17.46 -2.94 12.90
C LEU A 307 16.66 -2.04 13.85
N ALA A 308 16.29 -0.84 13.39
CA ALA A 308 15.48 0.09 14.16
C ALA A 308 14.06 -0.48 14.39
N GLY A 309 13.45 -1.06 13.37
CA GLY A 309 12.17 -1.75 13.48
C GLY A 309 12.19 -2.90 14.49
N GLN A 310 13.23 -3.73 14.47
CA GLN A 310 13.40 -4.82 15.43
C GLN A 310 13.63 -4.31 16.86
N ALA A 311 14.40 -3.24 17.04
CA ALA A 311 14.62 -2.62 18.34
C ALA A 311 13.32 -2.08 18.95
N ALA A 312 12.49 -1.42 18.14
CA ALA A 312 11.16 -0.95 18.57
C ALA A 312 10.23 -2.11 18.93
N LYS A 313 10.22 -3.17 18.10
CA LYS A 313 9.45 -4.39 18.38
C LYS A 313 9.85 -5.02 19.71
N ALA A 314 11.15 -5.25 19.94
CA ALA A 314 11.67 -5.83 21.17
C ALA A 314 11.29 -5.00 22.40
N ARG A 315 11.31 -3.67 22.28
CA ARG A 315 10.89 -2.76 23.36
C ARG A 315 9.41 -2.90 23.70
N ILE A 316 8.54 -3.01 22.68
CA ILE A 316 7.11 -3.21 22.89
C ILE A 316 6.84 -4.60 23.46
N GLU A 317 7.53 -5.63 22.97
CA GLU A 317 7.44 -6.99 23.52
C GLU A 317 7.89 -7.02 24.99
N GLN A 318 8.95 -6.32 25.39
CA GLN A 318 9.36 -6.22 26.79
C GLN A 318 8.30 -5.59 27.70
N ILE A 319 7.62 -4.54 27.24
CA ILE A 319 6.53 -3.89 27.99
C ILE A 319 5.34 -4.85 28.10
N THR A 320 4.99 -5.48 26.98
CA THR A 320 3.80 -6.32 26.86
C THR A 320 3.99 -7.75 27.32
N SER A 321 5.22 -8.19 27.59
CA SER A 321 5.51 -9.54 28.05
C SER A 321 4.77 -9.84 29.34
N ASP A 322 3.94 -10.87 29.32
CA ASP A 322 3.26 -11.35 30.51
C ASP A 322 4.25 -11.96 31.48
N VAL A 323 4.02 -11.67 32.76
CA VAL A 323 4.69 -12.36 33.84
C VAL A 323 3.94 -13.67 34.03
N GLU A 324 4.44 -14.76 33.44
CA GLU A 324 3.79 -16.07 33.51
C GLU A 324 3.91 -16.67 34.92
N PRO A 325 2.80 -17.16 35.51
CA PRO A 325 2.87 -17.96 36.74
C PRO A 325 3.76 -19.18 36.53
N GLY A 326 4.76 -19.35 37.40
CA GLY A 326 5.71 -20.46 37.38
C GLY A 326 7.09 -20.12 36.82
N ARG A 327 7.28 -18.97 36.15
CA ARG A 327 8.59 -18.55 35.65
C ARG A 327 9.43 -17.83 36.71
N ILE A 328 10.75 -17.99 36.59
CA ILE A 328 11.74 -17.34 37.44
C ILE A 328 12.23 -16.08 36.72
N TYR A 329 12.14 -14.94 37.40
CA TYR A 329 12.62 -13.66 36.92
C TYR A 329 13.69 -13.08 37.87
N GLU A 330 14.64 -12.32 37.32
CA GLU A 330 15.54 -11.48 38.10
C GLU A 330 14.91 -10.10 38.31
N GLY A 331 14.76 -9.69 39.56
CA GLY A 331 14.14 -8.43 39.91
C GLY A 331 14.90 -7.67 40.98
N LYS A 332 14.77 -6.35 40.98
CA LYS A 332 15.43 -5.47 41.96
C LYS A 332 14.47 -5.18 43.12
N VAL A 333 14.95 -5.29 44.36
CA VAL A 333 14.17 -4.93 45.54
C VAL A 333 13.91 -3.42 45.53
N ALA A 334 12.66 -3.02 45.31
CA ALA A 334 12.26 -1.62 45.27
C ALA A 334 12.01 -1.06 46.67
N LYS A 335 11.36 -1.85 47.54
CA LYS A 335 11.00 -1.42 48.90
C LYS A 335 10.79 -2.59 49.82
N ILE A 336 11.23 -2.46 51.08
CA ILE A 336 11.02 -3.47 52.11
C ILE A 336 9.95 -3.00 53.09
N MET A 337 9.05 -3.91 53.48
CA MET A 337 8.04 -3.70 54.52
C MET A 337 8.07 -4.85 55.53
N ASP A 338 7.43 -4.66 56.68
CA ASP A 338 7.45 -5.65 57.78
C ASP A 338 6.81 -7.01 57.40
N PHE A 339 5.95 -7.03 56.39
CA PHE A 339 5.25 -8.23 55.92
C PHE A 339 5.82 -8.82 54.61
N GLY A 340 6.84 -8.19 54.01
CA GLY A 340 7.42 -8.65 52.75
C GLY A 340 8.26 -7.62 52.01
N ALA A 341 8.79 -8.01 50.86
CA ALA A 341 9.58 -7.14 49.97
C ALA A 341 8.87 -6.95 48.62
N PHE A 342 8.84 -5.71 48.14
CA PHE A 342 8.42 -5.38 46.78
C PHE A 342 9.61 -5.51 45.85
N VAL A 343 9.50 -6.39 44.86
CA VAL A 343 10.54 -6.66 43.87
C VAL A 343 10.00 -6.25 42.50
N THR A 344 10.71 -5.36 41.83
CA THR A 344 10.40 -4.94 40.46
C THR A 344 11.02 -5.94 39.50
N ILE A 345 10.19 -6.70 38.79
CA ILE A 345 10.61 -7.75 37.84
C ILE A 345 10.79 -7.19 36.43
N SER A 346 9.90 -6.28 36.03
CA SER A 346 9.90 -5.65 34.72
C SER A 346 9.46 -4.19 34.87
N PRO A 347 9.82 -3.26 33.96
CA PRO A 347 9.44 -1.85 34.09
C PRO A 347 7.93 -1.69 34.29
N GLY A 348 7.52 -1.21 35.48
CA GLY A 348 6.11 -1.02 35.85
C GLY A 348 5.40 -2.24 36.44
N LYS A 349 6.07 -3.38 36.62
CA LYS A 349 5.53 -4.60 37.24
C LYS A 349 6.26 -4.94 38.54
N ASP A 350 5.62 -4.58 39.65
CA ASP A 350 6.07 -4.92 41.00
C ASP A 350 5.34 -6.15 41.52
N GLY A 351 6.09 -7.10 42.08
CA GLY A 351 5.52 -8.23 42.80
C GLY A 351 5.89 -8.21 44.28
N LEU A 352 5.02 -8.78 45.09
CA LEU A 352 5.21 -8.88 46.54
C LEU A 352 5.76 -10.27 46.87
N VAL A 353 6.95 -10.31 47.46
CA VAL A 353 7.47 -11.48 48.17
C VAL A 353 7.01 -11.40 49.62
N HIS A 354 6.07 -12.26 50.02
CA HIS A 354 5.63 -12.31 51.42
C HIS A 354 6.74 -12.89 52.31
N VAL A 355 6.82 -12.48 53.58
CA VAL A 355 7.87 -12.92 54.53
C VAL A 355 8.02 -14.45 54.61
N SER A 356 6.92 -15.19 54.45
CA SER A 356 6.92 -16.67 54.46
C SER A 356 7.45 -17.33 53.18
N GLN A 357 7.78 -16.55 52.16
CA GLN A 357 8.24 -17.01 50.85
C GLN A 357 9.67 -16.51 50.51
N ILE A 358 10.35 -15.89 51.48
CA ILE A 358 11.72 -15.34 51.32
C ILE A 358 12.78 -16.43 51.46
N SER A 359 12.64 -17.31 52.45
CA SER A 359 13.58 -18.39 52.74
C SER A 359 12.86 -19.56 53.39
N SER A 360 13.47 -20.75 53.34
CA SER A 360 13.00 -21.96 54.02
C SER A 360 13.18 -21.91 55.54
N ASP A 361 14.07 -21.03 56.04
CA ASP A 361 14.30 -20.78 57.47
C ASP A 361 13.37 -19.69 58.05
N ARG A 362 13.16 -19.71 59.37
CA ARG A 362 12.28 -18.74 60.06
C ARG A 362 12.94 -17.35 60.09
N VAL A 363 12.52 -16.47 59.19
CA VAL A 363 12.97 -15.08 59.12
C VAL A 363 12.14 -14.20 60.07
N GLU A 364 12.75 -13.62 61.11
CA GLU A 364 12.06 -12.69 62.03
C GLU A 364 11.91 -11.27 61.46
N LYS A 365 12.86 -10.83 60.62
CA LYS A 365 12.79 -9.53 59.92
C LYS A 365 13.28 -9.64 58.49
N VAL A 366 12.48 -9.12 57.56
CA VAL A 366 12.80 -9.07 56.12
C VAL A 366 14.09 -8.27 55.84
N SER A 367 14.37 -7.26 56.67
CA SER A 367 15.57 -6.40 56.60
C SER A 367 16.90 -7.13 56.81
N ASP A 368 16.86 -8.33 57.40
CA ASP A 368 18.07 -9.07 57.75
C ASP A 368 18.58 -9.92 56.58
N VAL A 369 17.71 -10.17 55.59
CA VAL A 369 17.97 -11.06 54.44
C VAL A 369 18.02 -10.29 53.12
N LEU A 370 17.25 -9.21 52.99
CA LEU A 370 17.16 -8.41 51.76
C LEU A 370 17.52 -6.95 52.05
N LYS A 371 18.25 -6.31 51.13
CA LYS A 371 18.45 -4.86 51.15
C LYS A 371 17.72 -4.19 50.00
N GLU A 372 17.27 -2.96 50.23
CA GLU A 372 16.70 -2.14 49.16
C GLU A 372 17.77 -1.95 48.07
N GLY A 373 17.42 -2.33 46.85
CA GLY A 373 18.30 -2.28 45.69
C GLY A 373 19.04 -3.58 45.35
N ASP A 374 18.90 -4.65 46.13
CA ASP A 374 19.47 -5.96 45.78
C ASP A 374 18.76 -6.59 44.57
N VAL A 375 19.52 -7.31 43.75
CA VAL A 375 18.99 -8.09 42.62
C VAL A 375 18.79 -9.53 43.09
N VAL A 376 17.54 -10.01 43.04
CA VAL A 376 17.15 -11.33 43.51
C VAL A 376 16.35 -12.11 42.46
N LYS A 377 16.52 -13.43 42.46
CA LYS A 377 15.73 -14.34 41.62
C LYS A 377 14.43 -14.70 42.33
N VAL A 378 13.31 -14.47 41.67
CA VAL A 378 11.96 -14.65 42.21
C VAL A 378 11.09 -15.42 41.23
N LYS A 379 10.39 -16.45 41.72
CA LYS A 379 9.38 -17.20 40.97
C LYS A 379 8.02 -16.56 41.15
N VAL A 380 7.25 -16.45 40.08
CA VAL A 380 5.87 -15.98 40.14
C VAL A 380 4.97 -17.14 40.54
N LEU A 381 4.29 -17.03 41.67
CA LEU A 381 3.36 -18.07 42.14
C LEU A 381 1.99 -17.90 41.49
N GLU A 382 1.46 -16.69 41.56
CA GLU A 382 0.08 -16.40 41.16
C GLU A 382 -0.05 -14.92 40.78
N VAL A 383 -0.86 -14.64 39.77
CA VAL A 383 -1.25 -13.28 39.39
C VAL A 383 -2.74 -13.15 39.70
N ASP A 384 -3.07 -12.30 40.69
CA ASP A 384 -4.45 -12.10 41.13
C ASP A 384 -5.25 -11.30 40.08
N LYS A 385 -6.59 -11.38 40.11
CA LYS A 385 -7.49 -10.69 39.15
C LYS A 385 -7.36 -9.16 39.11
N GLN A 386 -6.66 -8.58 40.09
CA GLN A 386 -6.35 -7.16 40.20
C GLN A 386 -4.92 -6.80 39.71
N GLY A 387 -4.21 -7.74 39.08
CA GLY A 387 -2.86 -7.53 38.56
C GLY A 387 -1.75 -7.55 39.62
N ARG A 388 -2.04 -8.01 40.84
CA ARG A 388 -1.06 -8.15 41.92
C ARG A 388 -0.30 -9.46 41.76
N ILE A 389 1.02 -9.37 41.63
CA ILE A 389 1.91 -10.51 41.39
C ILE A 389 2.45 -11.03 42.73
N ARG A 390 2.18 -12.29 43.05
CA ARG A 390 2.76 -12.97 44.22
C ARG A 390 4.05 -13.67 43.82
N LEU A 391 5.12 -13.37 44.55
CA LEU A 391 6.45 -13.87 44.28
C LEU A 391 6.98 -14.74 45.41
N SER A 392 7.83 -15.71 45.07
CA SER A 392 8.52 -16.57 46.02
C SER A 392 9.99 -16.74 45.64
N MET A 393 10.88 -16.57 46.62
CA MET A 393 12.30 -16.89 46.52
C MET A 393 12.57 -18.35 46.92
N LYS A 394 11.77 -18.87 47.85
CA LYS A 394 11.86 -20.27 48.31
C LYS A 394 11.63 -21.27 47.16
N ALA A 395 10.66 -21.00 46.29
CA ALA A 395 10.36 -21.89 45.16
C ALA A 395 11.47 -21.93 44.09
N VAL A 396 12.40 -20.96 44.12
CA VAL A 396 13.61 -20.94 43.27
C VAL A 396 14.69 -21.85 43.88
N GLU A 397 14.87 -21.82 45.20
CA GLU A 397 15.82 -22.68 45.93
C GLU A 397 15.43 -24.16 45.89
N GLU A 398 14.12 -24.48 45.84
CA GLU A 398 13.59 -25.84 45.72
C GLU A 398 13.68 -26.41 44.28
N GLY A 399 14.20 -25.64 43.31
CA GLY A 399 14.44 -26.10 41.94
C GLY A 399 13.19 -26.18 41.05
N GLU A 400 12.06 -25.62 41.48
CA GLU A 400 10.83 -25.63 40.70
C GLU A 400 10.72 -24.38 39.83
N GLY A 401 11.08 -24.45 38.55
CA GLY A 401 10.75 -23.41 37.58
C GLY A 401 11.68 -23.36 36.37
N THR A 402 11.17 -22.84 35.27
CA THR A 402 11.94 -22.60 34.04
C THR A 402 12.52 -21.18 34.09
N PRO A 403 13.82 -20.96 33.76
CA PRO A 403 14.37 -19.62 33.60
C PRO A 403 13.61 -18.87 32.50
N ALA A 404 13.32 -17.59 32.69
CA ALA A 404 12.93 -16.72 31.58
C ALA A 404 14.18 -16.42 30.73
N GLU A 405 14.18 -16.83 29.46
CA GLU A 405 15.17 -16.41 28.46
C GLU A 405 15.02 -14.94 28.08
#